data_AF-A0A954IME8-F1
#
_entry.id   AF-A0A954IME8-F1
#
_cell.length_a   1.000
_cell.length_b   1.000
_cell.length_c   1.000
_cell.angle_alpha   90.00
_cell.angle_beta   90.00
_cell.angle_gamma   90.00
#
_symmetry.space_group_name_H-M   'P 1'
#
loop_
_entity.id
_entity.type
_entity.pdbx_description
1 polymer ?
#
loop_
_entity_poly.entity_id
_entity_poly.type
_entity_poly.pdbx_seq_one_letter_code
_entity_poly.pdbx_strand_id
1 'polypeptide(L)'
;DLQRDSPSFGSIVSRLRPSTENVPSHVWLQKFGGGAAPPDSSYLTGGFLGMQYAPMLIGEGHTDNPATPGHHIQAFETATDVSLPRLHDRWELLQHLDGSSRDPQSQSGRMHQHQEHAYDLLHGPAARNAFAVEKEPDAIRDRYGRHPLGQNLLLARRLIEAGVRLVNVVAWMGLAPDEKFVSVETWDMHGNAGIGIFDNGWNGLGWALPRADAAVATLLEDLKERGLLESTLVVLVGEFGRTPKISRGAKAMGRDHWPQCYSAMLAGAGIRGGMVYGASDSQAAYVAKDPVSPEDLTATMLHALNIDPATRLSPDGFTRPASSGNVVEALF
;
A
#
# COMPACT_ATOMS: atom_id res chain seq x y z
N ASP A 1 8.25 -6.06 19.56
CA ASP A 1 7.34 -6.03 20.73
C ASP A 1 6.26 -5.06 20.29
N LEU A 2 5.05 -5.56 20.00
CA LEU A 2 4.03 -4.75 19.32
C LEU A 2 3.73 -3.44 20.05
N GLN A 3 3.98 -3.35 21.37
CA GLN A 3 3.79 -2.12 22.13
C GLN A 3 4.90 -1.06 21.91
N ARG A 4 6.05 -1.47 21.37
CA ARG A 4 7.19 -0.60 21.04
C ARG A 4 7.25 -0.24 19.57
N ASP A 5 6.70 -1.08 18.70
CA ASP A 5 6.75 -0.88 17.25
C ASP A 5 5.79 0.27 16.84
N SER A 6 6.27 1.17 15.97
CA SER A 6 5.44 2.25 15.42
C SER A 6 4.41 1.68 14.44
N PRO A 7 3.17 2.20 14.42
CA PRO A 7 2.19 1.83 13.41
C PRO A 7 2.64 2.28 12.02
N SER A 8 2.26 1.51 11.00
CA SER A 8 2.35 1.99 9.62
C SER A 8 1.42 3.19 9.39
N PHE A 9 1.69 3.99 8.36
CA PHE A 9 0.80 5.09 7.96
C PHE A 9 -0.65 4.61 7.71
N GLY A 10 -0.81 3.46 7.05
CA GLY A 10 -2.13 2.87 6.80
C GLY A 10 -2.88 2.44 8.06
N SER A 11 -2.16 2.01 9.10
CA SER A 11 -2.75 1.72 10.41
C SER A 11 -3.22 2.98 11.12
N ILE A 12 -2.49 4.10 10.98
CA ILE A 12 -2.93 5.41 11.48
C ILE A 12 -4.22 5.83 10.77
N VAL A 13 -4.25 5.76 9.43
CA VAL A 13 -5.45 6.09 8.64
C VAL A 13 -6.63 5.18 9.01
N SER A 14 -6.41 3.88 9.19
CA SER A 14 -7.46 2.94 9.59
C SER A 14 -8.06 3.26 10.95
N ARG A 15 -7.23 3.74 11.90
CA ARG A 15 -7.72 4.15 13.22
C ARG A 15 -8.49 5.46 13.18
N LEU A 16 -7.98 6.44 12.44
CA LEU A 16 -8.52 7.81 12.46
C LEU A 16 -9.65 8.04 11.46
N ARG A 17 -9.67 7.30 10.37
CA ARG A 17 -10.65 7.44 9.29
C ARG A 17 -10.95 6.07 8.65
N PRO A 18 -11.51 5.12 9.40
CA PRO A 18 -11.84 3.77 8.92
C PRO A 18 -12.83 3.80 7.74
N SER A 19 -12.89 2.70 7.00
CA SER A 19 -13.92 2.46 5.99
C SER A 19 -15.30 2.42 6.66
N THR A 20 -16.28 3.07 6.04
CA THR A 20 -17.70 2.95 6.41
C THR A 20 -18.41 1.85 5.62
N GLU A 21 -17.75 1.33 4.59
CA GLU A 21 -18.24 0.23 3.75
C GLU A 21 -17.75 -1.12 4.29
N ASN A 22 -18.41 -2.21 3.87
CA ASN A 22 -18.05 -3.60 4.22
C ASN A 22 -16.82 -4.09 3.44
N VAL A 23 -15.72 -3.34 3.53
CA VAL A 23 -14.40 -3.62 2.95
C VAL A 23 -13.30 -3.26 3.96
N PRO A 24 -12.08 -3.82 3.84
CA PRO A 24 -10.99 -3.49 4.76
C PRO A 24 -10.64 -2.01 4.70
N SER A 25 -10.26 -1.41 5.83
CA SER A 25 -9.82 0.00 5.83
C SER A 25 -8.45 0.17 5.16
N HIS A 26 -7.56 -0.81 5.31
CA HIS A 26 -6.20 -0.78 4.79
C HIS A 26 -5.84 -2.11 4.15
N VAL A 27 -5.38 -2.04 2.91
CA VAL A 27 -4.92 -3.20 2.13
C VAL A 27 -3.45 -3.00 1.75
N TRP A 28 -2.69 -4.09 1.83
CA TRP A 28 -1.32 -4.15 1.34
C TRP A 28 -1.24 -5.13 0.17
N LEU A 29 -0.93 -4.63 -1.03
CA LEU A 29 -0.80 -5.45 -2.23
C LEU A 29 0.67 -5.78 -2.48
N GLN A 30 0.94 -7.07 -2.60
CA GLN A 30 2.24 -7.70 -2.75
C GLN A 30 3.12 -7.56 -1.50
N LYS A 31 3.33 -8.67 -0.79
CA LYS A 31 4.29 -8.76 0.31
C LYS A 31 5.70 -8.50 -0.22
N PHE A 32 6.54 -7.84 0.57
CA PHE A 32 7.98 -7.86 0.33
C PHE A 32 8.50 -9.30 0.43
N GLY A 33 9.49 -9.64 -0.39
CA GLY A 33 9.96 -11.01 -0.49
C GLY A 33 11.26 -11.11 -1.25
N GLY A 34 12.17 -11.93 -0.73
CA GLY A 34 13.56 -11.98 -1.17
C GLY A 34 14.36 -10.75 -0.73
N GLY A 35 15.65 -10.73 -1.05
CA GLY A 35 16.48 -9.54 -0.88
C GLY A 35 16.54 -8.98 0.56
N ALA A 36 16.35 -7.67 0.69
CA ALA A 36 16.47 -6.90 1.92
C ALA A 36 15.09 -6.58 2.53
N ALA A 37 14.13 -7.48 2.35
CA ALA A 37 12.75 -7.27 2.77
C ALA A 37 12.69 -6.87 4.25
N PRO A 38 11.98 -5.77 4.58
CA PRO A 38 11.85 -5.36 5.97
C PRO A 38 11.09 -6.45 6.75
N PRO A 39 11.35 -6.60 8.07
CA PRO A 39 10.61 -7.57 8.88
C PRO A 39 9.11 -7.31 8.81
N ASP A 40 8.29 -8.36 8.72
CA ASP A 40 6.83 -8.25 8.66
C ASP A 40 6.25 -7.36 9.77
N SER A 41 6.85 -7.39 10.96
CA SER A 41 6.43 -6.58 12.11
C SER A 41 6.44 -5.07 11.83
N SER A 42 7.23 -4.60 10.87
CA SER A 42 7.41 -3.18 10.56
C SER A 42 6.33 -2.57 9.65
N TYR A 43 5.58 -3.38 8.91
CA TYR A 43 4.59 -2.87 7.94
C TYR A 43 3.28 -3.69 7.87
N LEU A 44 3.27 -4.93 8.36
CA LEU A 44 2.10 -5.81 8.41
C LEU A 44 1.46 -5.89 9.81
N THR A 45 1.77 -4.95 10.69
CA THR A 45 1.15 -4.86 12.01
C THR A 45 0.60 -3.47 12.24
N GLY A 46 -0.32 -3.34 13.20
CA GLY A 46 -0.79 -2.03 13.67
C GLY A 46 0.15 -1.37 14.68
N GLY A 47 1.35 -1.93 14.93
CA GLY A 47 2.25 -1.49 16.00
C GLY A 47 1.52 -1.33 17.34
N PHE A 48 1.82 -0.26 18.05
CA PHE A 48 1.17 0.05 19.34
C PHE A 48 -0.34 0.36 19.23
N LEU A 49 -0.90 0.55 18.03
CA LEU A 49 -2.36 0.72 17.85
C LEU A 49 -3.11 -0.61 17.97
N GLY A 50 -2.41 -1.74 17.78
CA GLY A 50 -2.99 -3.09 17.84
C GLY A 50 -3.32 -3.69 16.47
N MET A 51 -3.41 -5.02 16.43
CA MET A 51 -3.58 -5.79 15.18
C MET A 51 -4.90 -5.52 14.46
N GLN A 52 -5.92 -4.97 15.13
CA GLN A 52 -7.18 -4.59 14.46
C GLN A 52 -7.01 -3.47 13.42
N TYR A 53 -5.88 -2.76 13.42
CA TYR A 53 -5.52 -1.74 12.43
C TYR A 53 -4.39 -2.20 11.48
N ALA A 54 -4.02 -3.48 11.51
CA ALA A 54 -3.06 -4.03 10.56
C ALA A 54 -3.68 -4.09 9.15
N PRO A 55 -2.87 -3.98 8.08
CA PRO A 55 -3.38 -4.17 6.73
C PRO A 55 -3.89 -5.60 6.51
N MET A 56 -4.89 -5.74 5.64
CA MET A 56 -5.13 -7.00 4.94
C MET A 56 -4.05 -7.17 3.86
N LEU A 57 -3.16 -8.14 4.04
CA LEU A 57 -2.15 -8.49 3.04
C LEU A 57 -2.78 -9.34 1.93
N ILE A 58 -2.54 -8.95 0.68
CA ILE A 58 -2.83 -9.73 -0.52
C ILE A 58 -1.53 -9.95 -1.29
N GLY A 59 -1.25 -11.20 -1.66
CA GLY A 59 -0.06 -11.53 -2.44
C GLY A 59 1.14 -11.89 -1.58
N GLU A 60 1.24 -13.13 -1.10
CA GLU A 60 2.36 -13.55 -0.25
C GLU A 60 3.67 -13.77 -1.01
N GLY A 61 3.57 -14.12 -2.30
CA GLY A 61 4.71 -14.42 -3.17
C GLY A 61 4.70 -13.61 -4.46
N HIS A 62 5.80 -13.66 -5.20
CA HIS A 62 5.97 -12.88 -6.44
C HIS A 62 5.02 -13.29 -7.58
N THR A 63 4.46 -14.49 -7.53
CA THR A 63 3.43 -15.00 -8.46
C THR A 63 2.01 -14.85 -7.92
N ASP A 64 1.85 -14.43 -6.66
CA ASP A 64 0.54 -14.25 -6.04
C ASP A 64 0.07 -12.81 -6.26
N ASN A 65 -0.33 -12.51 -7.49
CA ASN A 65 -0.80 -11.18 -7.87
C ASN A 65 -1.79 -11.26 -9.05
N PRO A 66 -2.60 -10.20 -9.30
CA PRO A 66 -3.66 -10.24 -10.30
C PRO A 66 -3.20 -10.30 -11.77
N ALA A 67 -1.90 -10.24 -12.04
CA ALA A 67 -1.35 -10.50 -13.37
C ALA A 67 -1.18 -12.00 -13.66
N THR A 68 -1.16 -12.85 -12.63
CA THR A 68 -1.04 -14.30 -12.79
C THR A 68 -2.36 -14.89 -13.28
N PRO A 69 -2.35 -15.71 -14.36
CA PRO A 69 -3.56 -16.37 -14.84
C PRO A 69 -4.22 -17.23 -13.77
N GLY A 70 -5.54 -17.08 -13.59
CA GLY A 70 -6.30 -17.82 -12.59
C GLY A 70 -6.05 -17.39 -11.14
N HIS A 71 -5.38 -16.24 -10.92
CA HIS A 71 -5.22 -15.68 -9.59
C HIS A 71 -6.57 -15.48 -8.90
N HIS A 72 -6.63 -15.89 -7.65
CA HIS A 72 -7.75 -15.76 -6.75
C HIS A 72 -7.20 -15.41 -5.37
N ILE A 73 -7.97 -14.66 -4.60
CA ILE A 73 -7.53 -14.25 -3.28
C ILE A 73 -7.83 -15.36 -2.29
N GLN A 74 -6.76 -15.98 -1.78
CA GLN A 74 -6.82 -17.08 -0.82
C GLN A 74 -7.63 -16.73 0.43
N ALA A 75 -7.61 -15.47 0.87
CA ALA A 75 -8.40 -15.01 2.01
C ALA A 75 -9.93 -15.21 1.82
N PHE A 76 -10.41 -15.33 0.59
CA PHE A 76 -11.82 -15.60 0.29
C PHE A 76 -12.13 -17.07 0.03
N GLU A 77 -11.12 -17.93 0.07
CA GLU A 77 -11.30 -19.36 -0.04
C GLU A 77 -11.72 -19.93 1.32
N THR A 78 -12.75 -20.75 1.29
CA THR A 78 -13.12 -21.56 2.46
C THR A 78 -12.14 -22.71 2.58
N ALA A 79 -11.73 -23.08 3.80
CA ALA A 79 -10.99 -24.32 4.02
C ALA A 79 -11.67 -25.47 3.27
N THR A 80 -10.89 -26.34 2.63
CA THR A 80 -11.35 -27.38 1.68
C THR A 80 -12.49 -28.27 2.20
N ASP A 81 -12.67 -28.33 3.52
CA ASP A 81 -13.61 -29.23 4.19
C ASP A 81 -14.91 -28.54 4.69
N VAL A 82 -15.08 -27.23 4.46
CA VAL A 82 -16.27 -26.48 4.89
C VAL A 82 -16.85 -25.64 3.75
N SER A 83 -18.04 -26.00 3.28
CA SER A 83 -18.75 -25.22 2.27
C SER A 83 -19.24 -23.87 2.82
N LEU A 84 -19.41 -22.86 1.96
CA LEU A 84 -19.97 -21.55 2.34
C LEU A 84 -21.33 -21.66 3.06
N PRO A 85 -22.32 -22.48 2.61
CA PRO A 85 -23.56 -22.67 3.35
C PRO A 85 -23.33 -23.22 4.77
N ARG A 86 -22.40 -24.16 4.94
CA ARG A 86 -22.10 -24.73 6.25
C ARG A 86 -21.40 -23.73 7.18
N LEU A 87 -20.57 -22.84 6.64
CA LEU A 87 -20.01 -21.72 7.41
C LEU A 87 -21.10 -20.73 7.82
N HIS A 88 -22.04 -20.44 6.94
CA HIS A 88 -23.20 -19.60 7.23
C HIS A 88 -24.07 -20.19 8.34
N ASP A 89 -24.43 -21.48 8.26
CA ASP A 89 -25.22 -22.16 9.32
C ASP A 89 -24.51 -22.14 10.68
N ARG A 90 -23.18 -22.32 10.68
CA ARG A 90 -22.34 -22.23 11.90
C ARG A 90 -22.32 -20.82 12.47
N TRP A 91 -22.25 -19.82 11.60
CA TRP A 91 -22.28 -18.42 11.98
C TRP A 91 -23.63 -18.04 12.58
N GLU A 92 -24.74 -18.42 11.95
CA GLU A 92 -26.09 -18.23 12.49
C GLU A 92 -26.25 -18.92 13.85
N LEU A 93 -25.75 -20.15 14.01
CA LEU A 93 -25.81 -20.85 15.29
C LEU A 93 -25.00 -20.12 16.38
N LEU A 94 -23.79 -19.65 16.06
CA LEU A 94 -22.96 -18.86 16.98
C LEU A 94 -23.69 -17.59 17.42
N GLN A 95 -24.28 -16.87 16.47
CA GLN A 95 -25.10 -15.68 16.71
C GLN A 95 -26.27 -15.95 17.67
N HIS A 96 -26.95 -17.10 17.51
CA HIS A 96 -28.03 -17.51 18.41
C HIS A 96 -27.54 -17.87 19.82
N LEU A 97 -26.36 -18.47 19.95
CA LEU A 97 -25.78 -18.84 21.24
C LEU A 97 -25.21 -17.63 22.01
N ASP A 98 -24.60 -16.68 21.27
CA ASP A 98 -23.98 -15.47 21.82
C ASP A 98 -24.98 -14.36 22.16
N GLY A 99 -26.26 -14.52 21.79
CA GLY A 99 -27.35 -13.55 22.00
C GLY A 99 -27.62 -13.13 23.47
N SER A 100 -26.85 -13.63 24.43
CA SER A 100 -26.90 -13.34 25.86
C SER A 100 -25.94 -12.21 26.33
N SER A 101 -25.00 -11.73 25.51
CA SER A 101 -24.12 -10.61 25.87
C SER A 101 -24.23 -9.42 24.90
N ARG A 102 -25.32 -8.66 25.04
CA ARG A 102 -25.65 -7.51 24.16
C ARG A 102 -25.02 -6.18 24.58
N ASP A 103 -24.17 -6.15 25.60
CA ASP A 103 -23.46 -4.92 25.95
C ASP A 103 -22.27 -4.73 25.00
N PRO A 104 -22.31 -3.75 24.09
CA PRO A 104 -21.22 -3.50 23.14
C PRO A 104 -19.92 -3.07 23.83
N GLN A 105 -20.00 -2.59 25.08
CA GLN A 105 -18.82 -2.18 25.85
C GLN A 105 -18.15 -3.34 26.59
N SER A 106 -18.89 -4.43 26.81
CA SER A 106 -18.34 -5.65 27.39
C SER A 106 -17.25 -6.25 26.49
N GLN A 107 -16.34 -7.03 27.08
CA GLN A 107 -15.31 -7.74 26.30
C GLN A 107 -15.97 -8.71 25.30
N SER A 108 -17.07 -9.35 25.68
CA SER A 108 -17.83 -10.27 24.82
C SER A 108 -18.48 -9.53 23.65
N GLY A 109 -19.10 -8.38 23.88
CA GLY A 109 -19.73 -7.58 22.83
C GLY A 109 -18.72 -7.02 21.82
N ARG A 110 -17.55 -6.59 22.29
CA ARG A 110 -16.44 -6.19 21.40
C ARG A 110 -15.92 -7.36 20.57
N MET A 111 -15.74 -8.53 21.18
CA MET A 111 -15.34 -9.74 20.46
C MET A 111 -16.36 -10.11 19.37
N HIS A 112 -17.64 -10.03 19.70
CA HIS A 112 -18.73 -10.30 18.77
C HIS A 112 -18.72 -9.36 17.56
N GLN A 113 -18.58 -8.05 17.78
CA GLN A 113 -18.45 -7.06 16.70
C GLN A 113 -17.23 -7.33 15.80
N HIS A 114 -16.10 -7.75 16.39
CA HIS A 114 -14.93 -8.14 15.61
C HIS A 114 -15.18 -9.39 14.75
N GLN A 115 -15.93 -10.37 15.28
CA GLN A 115 -16.29 -11.57 14.54
C GLN A 115 -17.26 -11.28 13.40
N GLU A 116 -18.29 -10.45 13.63
CA GLU A 116 -19.23 -9.98 12.60
C GLU A 116 -18.49 -9.29 11.45
N HIS A 117 -17.65 -8.32 11.79
CA HIS A 117 -16.88 -7.59 10.80
C HIS A 117 -15.93 -8.51 10.02
N ALA A 118 -15.28 -9.47 10.68
CA ALA A 118 -14.43 -10.45 10.00
C ALA A 118 -15.24 -11.37 9.07
N TYR A 119 -16.43 -11.81 9.48
CA TYR A 119 -17.31 -12.62 8.66
C TYR A 119 -17.74 -11.87 7.39
N ASP A 120 -18.20 -10.63 7.54
CA ASP A 120 -18.65 -9.80 6.41
C ASP A 120 -17.50 -9.47 5.45
N LEU A 121 -16.30 -9.22 5.96
CA LEU A 121 -15.12 -8.98 5.11
C LEU A 121 -14.73 -10.21 4.29
N LEU A 122 -14.80 -11.42 4.85
CA LEU A 122 -14.34 -12.65 4.18
C LEU A 122 -15.43 -13.29 3.31
N HIS A 123 -16.70 -13.11 3.66
CA HIS A 123 -17.82 -13.79 3.02
C HIS A 123 -18.80 -12.84 2.34
N GLY A 124 -18.74 -11.54 2.61
CA GLY A 124 -19.63 -10.54 2.01
C GLY A 124 -19.41 -10.37 0.49
N PRO A 125 -20.49 -10.12 -0.28
CA PRO A 125 -20.41 -9.94 -1.73
C PRO A 125 -19.68 -8.64 -2.11
N ALA A 126 -19.72 -7.61 -1.26
CA ALA A 126 -19.09 -6.32 -1.50
C ALA A 126 -17.56 -6.45 -1.58
N ALA A 127 -16.94 -7.04 -0.55
CA ALA A 127 -15.50 -7.32 -0.54
C ALA A 127 -15.10 -8.19 -1.74
N ARG A 128 -15.74 -9.35 -1.95
CA ARG A 128 -15.42 -10.22 -3.11
C ARG A 128 -15.50 -9.48 -4.45
N ASN A 129 -16.49 -8.62 -4.64
CA ASN A 129 -16.61 -7.84 -5.86
C ASN A 129 -15.49 -6.80 -6.00
N ALA A 130 -15.10 -6.13 -4.92
CA ALA A 130 -14.01 -5.14 -4.95
C ALA A 130 -12.70 -5.75 -5.46
N PHE A 131 -12.39 -6.98 -5.03
CA PHE A 131 -11.15 -7.66 -5.39
C PHE A 131 -11.16 -8.38 -6.76
N ALA A 132 -12.30 -8.45 -7.43
CA ALA A 132 -12.50 -9.17 -8.69
C ALA A 132 -11.97 -8.38 -9.92
N VAL A 133 -10.64 -8.36 -10.12
CA VAL A 133 -9.99 -7.63 -11.24
C VAL A 133 -10.36 -8.23 -12.61
N GLU A 134 -10.73 -9.50 -12.67
CA GLU A 134 -11.24 -10.20 -13.86
C GLU A 134 -12.58 -9.67 -14.36
N LYS A 135 -13.30 -8.88 -13.54
CA LYS A 135 -14.51 -8.18 -14.00
C LYS A 135 -14.23 -6.90 -14.77
N GLU A 136 -12.98 -6.43 -14.80
CA GLU A 136 -12.60 -5.27 -15.60
C GLU A 136 -12.44 -5.66 -17.08
N PRO A 137 -12.86 -4.80 -18.02
CA PRO A 137 -12.64 -5.05 -19.44
C PRO A 137 -11.15 -5.23 -19.77
N ASP A 138 -10.85 -6.13 -20.70
CA ASP A 138 -9.47 -6.42 -21.11
C ASP A 138 -8.72 -5.17 -21.56
N ALA A 139 -9.38 -4.25 -22.26
CA ALA A 139 -8.77 -3.00 -22.70
C ALA A 139 -8.24 -2.14 -21.53
N ILE A 140 -8.95 -2.10 -20.39
CA ILE A 140 -8.49 -1.38 -19.20
C ILE A 140 -7.32 -2.13 -18.57
N ARG A 141 -7.42 -3.45 -18.45
CA ARG A 141 -6.34 -4.28 -17.92
C ARG A 141 -5.06 -4.17 -18.74
N ASP A 142 -5.19 -4.04 -20.07
CA ASP A 142 -4.07 -3.85 -20.99
C ASP A 142 -3.44 -2.46 -20.88
N ARG A 143 -4.24 -1.39 -20.71
CA ARG A 143 -3.73 -0.03 -20.45
C ARG A 143 -2.81 0.01 -19.23
N TYR A 144 -3.22 -0.60 -18.12
CA TYR A 144 -2.39 -0.69 -16.91
C TYR A 144 -1.14 -1.55 -17.10
N GLY A 145 -1.11 -2.42 -18.11
CA GLY A 145 -0.08 -3.42 -18.33
C GLY A 145 -0.33 -4.73 -17.58
N ARG A 146 -0.21 -5.86 -18.29
CA ARG A 146 -0.38 -7.23 -17.76
C ARG A 146 0.83 -7.73 -16.98
N HIS A 147 1.35 -6.89 -16.10
CA HIS A 147 2.44 -7.20 -15.18
C HIS A 147 2.01 -6.87 -13.74
N PRO A 148 2.71 -7.38 -12.71
CA PRO A 148 2.25 -7.30 -11.32
C PRO A 148 1.91 -5.89 -10.85
N LEU A 149 2.78 -4.90 -11.07
CA LEU A 149 2.50 -3.50 -10.71
C LEU A 149 1.21 -2.98 -11.37
N GLY A 150 1.05 -3.14 -12.69
CA GLY A 150 -0.10 -2.64 -13.42
C GLY A 150 -1.42 -3.22 -12.89
N GLN A 151 -1.46 -4.54 -12.73
CA GLN A 151 -2.66 -5.21 -12.25
C GLN A 151 -2.93 -4.96 -10.76
N ASN A 152 -1.90 -4.75 -9.94
CA ASN A 152 -2.07 -4.31 -8.55
C ASN A 152 -2.57 -2.85 -8.45
N LEU A 153 -2.11 -1.94 -9.32
CA LEU A 153 -2.66 -0.57 -9.36
C LEU A 153 -4.13 -0.56 -9.82
N LEU A 154 -4.49 -1.42 -10.78
CA LEU A 154 -5.89 -1.61 -11.18
C LEU A 154 -6.74 -2.14 -10.01
N LEU A 155 -6.23 -3.14 -9.28
CA LEU A 155 -6.88 -3.63 -8.06
C LEU A 155 -7.01 -2.52 -7.02
N ALA A 156 -5.95 -1.74 -6.79
CA ALA A 156 -5.98 -0.61 -5.87
C ALA A 156 -7.07 0.40 -6.23
N ARG A 157 -7.23 0.75 -7.51
CA ARG A 157 -8.32 1.62 -7.97
C ARG A 157 -9.69 1.05 -7.60
N ARG A 158 -9.94 -0.24 -7.88
CA ARG A 158 -11.20 -0.91 -7.53
C ARG A 158 -11.47 -0.90 -6.03
N LEU A 159 -10.43 -1.12 -5.22
CA LEU A 159 -10.53 -1.11 -3.77
C LEU A 159 -10.87 0.29 -3.23
N ILE A 160 -10.21 1.33 -3.74
CA ILE A 160 -10.54 2.72 -3.38
C ILE A 160 -11.98 3.05 -3.79
N GLU A 161 -12.39 2.66 -5.00
CA GLU A 161 -13.77 2.84 -5.48
C GLU A 161 -14.81 2.11 -4.62
N ALA A 162 -14.43 0.97 -4.03
CA ALA A 162 -15.27 0.19 -3.10
C ALA A 162 -15.26 0.69 -1.64
N GLY A 163 -14.47 1.73 -1.31
CA GLY A 163 -14.44 2.35 0.01
C GLY A 163 -13.22 2.03 0.87
N VAL A 164 -12.24 1.27 0.37
CA VAL A 164 -10.96 1.08 1.07
C VAL A 164 -10.28 2.44 1.25
N ARG A 165 -9.77 2.70 2.45
CA ARG A 165 -9.26 4.03 2.83
C ARG A 165 -7.81 4.23 2.44
N LEU A 166 -7.03 3.15 2.39
CA LEU A 166 -5.65 3.18 1.96
C LEU A 166 -5.22 1.84 1.34
N VAL A 167 -4.57 1.91 0.19
CA VAL A 167 -3.96 0.74 -0.47
C VAL A 167 -2.46 1.02 -0.65
N ASN A 168 -1.61 0.16 -0.09
CA ASN A 168 -0.19 0.16 -0.44
C ASN A 168 0.02 -0.80 -1.61
N VAL A 169 0.81 -0.39 -2.58
CA VAL A 169 1.20 -1.24 -3.70
C VAL A 169 2.72 -1.28 -3.75
N VAL A 170 3.29 -2.47 -3.57
CA VAL A 170 4.71 -2.66 -3.76
C VAL A 170 5.05 -2.54 -5.23
N ALA A 171 6.07 -1.74 -5.54
CA ALA A 171 6.55 -1.51 -6.89
C ALA A 171 7.29 -2.75 -7.42
N TRP A 172 6.53 -3.81 -7.74
CA TRP A 172 7.02 -5.05 -8.33
C TRP A 172 6.61 -5.14 -9.80
N MET A 173 7.58 -5.12 -10.73
CA MET A 173 7.29 -5.03 -12.17
C MET A 173 7.21 -6.42 -12.83
N GLY A 174 7.43 -7.49 -12.07
CA GLY A 174 7.59 -8.83 -12.62
C GLY A 174 9.00 -9.09 -13.12
N LEU A 175 9.27 -10.34 -13.49
CA LEU A 175 10.56 -10.78 -14.02
C LEU A 175 10.72 -10.32 -15.47
N ALA A 176 11.93 -9.89 -15.82
CA ALA A 176 12.33 -9.80 -17.22
C ALA A 176 12.33 -11.21 -17.86
N PRO A 177 12.20 -11.33 -19.19
CA PRO A 177 12.23 -12.62 -19.87
C PRO A 177 13.45 -13.45 -19.47
N ASP A 178 13.21 -14.75 -19.23
CA ASP A 178 14.24 -15.74 -18.91
C ASP A 178 15.02 -15.51 -17.59
N GLU A 179 14.59 -14.58 -16.75
CA GLU A 179 15.19 -14.36 -15.43
C GLU A 179 14.56 -15.21 -14.32
N LYS A 180 15.35 -15.45 -13.28
CA LYS A 180 14.90 -16.16 -12.08
C LYS A 180 14.49 -15.15 -11.01
N PHE A 181 13.52 -15.54 -10.19
CA PHE A 181 13.12 -14.74 -9.04
C PHE A 181 14.27 -14.56 -8.05
N VAL A 182 14.48 -13.31 -7.63
CA VAL A 182 15.48 -12.92 -6.61
C VAL A 182 14.82 -12.14 -5.48
N SER A 183 14.09 -11.09 -5.82
CA SER A 183 13.36 -10.26 -4.88
C SER A 183 12.18 -9.59 -5.61
N VAL A 184 11.16 -9.17 -4.88
CA VAL A 184 10.06 -8.32 -5.39
C VAL A 184 10.43 -6.84 -5.36
N GLU A 185 11.63 -6.51 -4.87
CA GLU A 185 12.10 -5.15 -4.63
C GLU A 185 12.59 -4.45 -5.89
N THR A 186 11.72 -4.26 -6.90
CA THR A 186 12.16 -3.67 -8.18
C THR A 186 12.72 -2.26 -7.99
N TRP A 187 12.34 -1.50 -6.96
CA TRP A 187 12.84 -0.14 -6.72
C TRP A 187 14.23 -0.08 -6.07
N ASP A 188 14.72 -1.15 -5.42
CA ASP A 188 16.07 -1.17 -4.82
C ASP A 188 17.16 -1.45 -5.87
N MET A 189 17.17 -0.64 -6.94
CA MET A 189 18.10 -0.71 -8.05
C MET A 189 19.44 -0.05 -7.70
N HIS A 190 20.39 -0.80 -7.14
CA HIS A 190 21.76 -0.31 -6.88
C HIS A 190 22.84 -1.22 -7.47
N GLY A 191 22.52 -1.96 -8.54
CA GLY A 191 23.44 -2.93 -9.12
C GLY A 191 23.50 -4.24 -8.33
N ASN A 192 22.41 -4.62 -7.68
CA ASN A 192 22.24 -5.86 -6.93
C ASN A 192 21.78 -7.01 -7.85
N ALA A 193 21.74 -8.23 -7.31
CA ALA A 193 21.35 -9.44 -8.06
C ALA A 193 22.14 -9.76 -9.35
N GLY A 194 23.25 -9.07 -9.61
CA GLY A 194 24.02 -9.21 -10.85
C GLY A 194 23.47 -8.42 -12.04
N ILE A 195 22.46 -7.57 -11.81
CA ILE A 195 21.83 -6.73 -12.82
C ILE A 195 22.29 -5.28 -12.57
N GLY A 196 22.82 -4.62 -13.59
CA GLY A 196 23.17 -3.21 -13.50
C GLY A 196 21.94 -2.32 -13.47
N ILE A 197 22.02 -1.18 -12.78
CA ILE A 197 20.89 -0.24 -12.66
C ILE A 197 20.40 0.24 -14.04
N PHE A 198 21.27 0.29 -15.05
CA PHE A 198 20.96 0.76 -16.40
C PHE A 198 20.53 -0.37 -17.37
N ASP A 199 20.48 -1.62 -16.89
CA ASP A 199 20.17 -2.78 -17.72
C ASP A 199 18.65 -3.01 -17.84
N ASN A 200 18.29 -4.09 -18.53
CA ASN A 200 16.92 -4.51 -18.82
C ASN A 200 16.47 -5.73 -18.00
N GLY A 201 17.19 -6.08 -16.93
CA GLY A 201 16.77 -7.13 -15.99
C GLY A 201 15.63 -6.67 -15.07
N TRP A 202 15.05 -7.57 -14.28
CA TRP A 202 13.83 -7.34 -13.50
C TRP A 202 13.86 -6.11 -12.57
N ASN A 203 15.04 -5.68 -12.13
CA ASN A 203 15.31 -4.47 -11.33
C ASN A 203 16.24 -3.46 -12.02
N GLY A 204 16.44 -3.56 -13.33
CA GLY A 204 17.10 -2.54 -14.13
C GLY A 204 16.09 -1.46 -14.57
N LEU A 205 16.56 -0.22 -14.70
CA LEU A 205 15.72 0.91 -15.11
C LEU A 205 15.11 0.70 -16.50
N GLY A 206 15.80 0.00 -17.41
CA GLY A 206 15.28 -0.30 -18.74
C GLY A 206 14.07 -1.24 -18.75
N TRP A 207 13.93 -2.09 -17.72
CA TRP A 207 12.75 -2.93 -17.52
C TRP A 207 11.67 -2.22 -16.71
N ALA A 208 12.09 -1.58 -15.61
CA ALA A 208 11.19 -1.13 -14.58
C ALA A 208 10.52 0.20 -14.91
N LEU A 209 11.27 1.19 -15.44
CA LEU A 209 10.73 2.53 -15.69
C LEU A 209 9.57 2.53 -16.69
N PRO A 210 9.65 1.87 -17.87
CA PRO A 210 8.54 1.91 -18.82
C PRO A 210 7.24 1.31 -18.24
N ARG A 211 7.36 0.29 -17.39
CA ARG A 211 6.22 -0.36 -16.71
C ARG A 211 5.65 0.52 -15.61
N ALA A 212 6.51 1.13 -14.81
CA ALA A 212 6.11 2.05 -13.75
C ALA A 212 5.38 3.26 -14.34
N ASP A 213 5.98 3.90 -15.35
CA ASP A 213 5.46 5.09 -16.02
C ASP A 213 4.08 4.83 -16.62
N ALA A 214 3.94 3.79 -17.45
CA ALA A 214 2.65 3.46 -18.07
C ALA A 214 1.56 3.11 -17.05
N ALA A 215 1.89 2.31 -16.03
CA ALA A 215 0.92 1.87 -15.02
C ALA A 215 0.45 3.02 -14.11
N VAL A 216 1.37 3.90 -13.69
CA VAL A 216 1.05 5.06 -12.85
C VAL A 216 0.31 6.13 -13.65
N ALA A 217 0.71 6.40 -14.89
CA ALA A 217 -0.02 7.31 -15.77
C ALA A 217 -1.46 6.84 -15.99
N THR A 218 -1.64 5.54 -16.27
CA THR A 218 -2.97 4.94 -16.45
C THR A 218 -3.81 5.04 -15.18
N LEU A 219 -3.23 4.82 -13.99
CA LEU A 219 -3.95 4.98 -12.72
C LEU A 219 -4.49 6.41 -12.56
N LEU A 220 -3.65 7.42 -12.81
CA LEU A 220 -4.04 8.82 -12.68
C LEU A 220 -5.14 9.20 -13.69
N GLU A 221 -5.04 8.73 -14.93
CA GLU A 221 -6.07 8.91 -15.95
C GLU A 221 -7.39 8.24 -15.57
N ASP A 222 -7.36 6.97 -15.17
CA ASP A 222 -8.55 6.19 -14.80
C ASP A 222 -9.24 6.78 -13.57
N LEU A 223 -8.48 7.20 -12.55
CA LEU A 223 -9.04 7.91 -11.39
C LEU A 223 -9.67 9.25 -11.81
N LYS A 224 -9.07 9.98 -12.75
CA LYS A 224 -9.62 11.24 -13.25
C LYS A 224 -10.90 11.02 -14.07
N GLU A 225 -10.90 10.06 -14.99
CA GLU A 225 -12.05 9.67 -15.81
C GLU A 225 -13.25 9.28 -14.94
N ARG A 226 -13.00 8.67 -13.78
CA ARG A 226 -14.03 8.28 -12.79
C ARG A 226 -14.41 9.38 -11.79
N GLY A 227 -13.74 10.52 -11.83
CA GLY A 227 -13.93 11.59 -10.83
C GLY A 227 -13.42 11.24 -9.42
N LEU A 228 -12.61 10.19 -9.29
CA LEU A 228 -12.03 9.74 -8.02
C LEU A 228 -10.74 10.47 -7.66
N LEU A 229 -10.04 11.05 -8.64
CA LEU A 229 -8.76 11.73 -8.39
C LEU A 229 -8.89 12.93 -7.44
N GLU A 230 -10.02 13.64 -7.48
CA GLU A 230 -10.28 14.79 -6.59
C GLU A 230 -10.43 14.39 -5.12
N SER A 231 -10.77 13.12 -4.83
CA SER A 231 -10.98 12.59 -3.48
C SER A 231 -9.93 11.55 -3.06
N THR A 232 -8.97 11.25 -3.94
CA THR A 232 -7.96 10.20 -3.72
C THR A 232 -6.56 10.80 -3.85
N LEU A 233 -5.75 10.65 -2.79
CA LEU A 233 -4.34 10.98 -2.84
C LEU A 233 -3.55 9.80 -3.40
N VAL A 234 -2.86 10.01 -4.53
CA VAL A 234 -1.90 9.06 -5.09
C VAL A 234 -0.50 9.51 -4.70
N VAL A 235 0.28 8.63 -4.07
CA VAL A 235 1.66 8.87 -3.67
C VAL A 235 2.56 7.81 -4.27
N LEU A 236 3.61 8.23 -4.98
CA LEU A 236 4.70 7.37 -5.43
C LEU A 236 6.00 7.86 -4.79
N VAL A 237 6.58 7.04 -3.92
CA VAL A 237 7.75 7.41 -3.14
C VAL A 237 8.55 6.15 -2.78
N GLY A 238 9.87 6.30 -2.66
CA GLY A 238 10.77 5.29 -2.11
C GLY A 238 11.42 5.79 -0.81
N GLU A 239 12.33 5.00 -0.28
CA GLU A 239 12.98 5.22 1.02
C GLU A 239 14.28 6.05 0.96
N PHE A 240 14.95 6.07 -0.19
CA PHE A 240 16.19 6.82 -0.40
C PHE A 240 16.41 7.17 -1.87
N GLY A 241 17.33 8.10 -2.10
CA GLY A 241 17.84 8.42 -3.41
C GLY A 241 19.02 7.56 -3.79
N ARG A 242 19.76 8.02 -4.80
CA ARG A 242 20.95 7.35 -5.33
C ARG A 242 22.11 8.31 -5.37
N THR A 243 23.32 7.80 -5.13
CA THR A 243 24.53 8.63 -5.21
C THR A 243 24.62 9.36 -6.55
N PRO A 244 25.01 10.64 -6.58
CA PRO A 244 25.24 11.38 -7.83
C PRO A 244 26.23 10.69 -8.78
N LYS A 245 27.21 10.00 -8.19
CA LYS A 245 28.25 9.28 -8.91
C LYS A 245 27.82 7.84 -9.15
N ILE A 246 28.08 7.37 -10.36
CA ILE A 246 28.02 5.94 -10.71
C ILE A 246 29.10 5.22 -9.91
N SER A 247 28.73 4.09 -9.31
CA SER A 247 29.62 3.22 -8.55
C SER A 247 29.64 1.81 -9.16
N ARG A 248 30.45 0.91 -8.57
CA ARG A 248 30.41 -0.52 -8.90
C ARG A 248 29.14 -1.21 -8.40
N GLY A 249 28.23 -0.47 -7.74
CA GLY A 249 27.04 -1.00 -7.10
C GLY A 249 27.36 -2.10 -6.07
N ALA A 250 26.37 -2.92 -5.74
CA ALA A 250 26.59 -4.07 -4.86
C ALA A 250 27.32 -5.22 -5.58
N LYS A 251 26.91 -5.54 -6.82
CA LYS A 251 27.44 -6.66 -7.63
C LYS A 251 27.65 -6.31 -9.10
N ALA A 252 26.99 -5.27 -9.60
CA ALA A 252 27.05 -4.78 -10.98
C ALA A 252 26.99 -3.24 -11.00
N MET A 253 27.31 -2.62 -12.13
CA MET A 253 27.33 -1.16 -12.30
C MET A 253 26.03 -0.51 -11.78
N GLY A 254 26.16 0.49 -10.92
CA GLY A 254 25.04 1.01 -10.13
C GLY A 254 25.26 2.43 -9.60
N ARG A 255 24.42 2.79 -8.64
CA ARG A 255 24.58 3.94 -7.75
C ARG A 255 24.19 3.49 -6.36
N ASP A 256 24.95 3.89 -5.35
CA ASP A 256 24.73 3.43 -3.97
C ASP A 256 23.52 4.14 -3.33
N HIS A 257 23.08 3.62 -2.18
CA HIS A 257 22.02 4.19 -1.36
C HIS A 257 22.39 5.61 -0.90
N TRP A 258 21.48 6.56 -1.08
CA TRP A 258 21.72 7.97 -0.71
C TRP A 258 20.47 8.63 -0.12
N PRO A 259 20.23 8.49 1.19
CA PRO A 259 19.02 9.01 1.85
C PRO A 259 18.96 10.54 1.97
N GLN A 260 20.05 11.25 1.64
CA GLN A 260 20.16 12.70 1.84
C GLN A 260 19.38 13.53 0.83
N CYS A 261 18.95 12.94 -0.30
CA CYS A 261 18.18 13.63 -1.33
C CYS A 261 17.41 12.63 -2.21
N TYR A 262 16.09 12.74 -2.22
CA TYR A 262 15.18 11.96 -3.09
C TYR A 262 13.87 12.70 -3.28
N SER A 263 13.01 12.16 -4.15
CA SER A 263 11.74 12.79 -4.53
C SER A 263 10.54 11.90 -4.23
N ALA A 264 9.40 12.52 -3.98
CA ALA A 264 8.09 11.88 -3.93
C ALA A 264 7.17 12.55 -4.98
N MET A 265 6.31 11.78 -5.61
CA MET A 265 5.22 12.29 -6.46
C MET A 265 3.91 12.21 -5.68
N LEU A 266 3.17 13.32 -5.66
CA LEU A 266 1.82 13.41 -5.09
C LEU A 266 0.85 13.89 -6.17
N ALA A 267 -0.35 13.32 -6.22
CA ALA A 267 -1.42 13.75 -7.11
C ALA A 267 -2.81 13.50 -6.50
N GLY A 268 -3.78 14.33 -6.88
CA GLY A 268 -5.16 14.23 -6.40
C GLY A 268 -5.37 14.79 -4.99
N ALA A 269 -6.58 14.63 -4.45
CA ALA A 269 -6.98 15.11 -3.12
C ALA A 269 -6.59 16.58 -2.82
N GLY A 270 -6.79 17.47 -3.81
CA GLY A 270 -6.50 18.90 -3.69
C GLY A 270 -5.03 19.30 -3.91
N ILE A 271 -4.13 18.35 -4.16
CA ILE A 271 -2.74 18.67 -4.53
C ILE A 271 -2.71 19.39 -5.88
N ARG A 272 -2.00 20.52 -5.92
CA ARG A 272 -1.79 21.32 -7.12
C ARG A 272 -0.89 20.57 -8.11
N GLY A 273 -1.48 20.08 -9.19
CA GLY A 273 -0.75 19.40 -10.26
C GLY A 273 0.21 20.32 -11.03
N GLY A 274 1.22 19.72 -11.67
CA GLY A 274 2.13 20.43 -12.58
C GLY A 274 3.20 21.29 -11.91
N MET A 275 3.45 21.09 -10.62
CA MET A 275 4.47 21.82 -9.87
C MET A 275 5.62 20.92 -9.41
N VAL A 276 6.76 21.55 -9.15
CA VAL A 276 7.91 20.95 -8.46
C VAL A 276 8.17 21.79 -7.21
N TYR A 277 8.24 21.16 -6.05
CA TYR A 277 8.53 21.79 -4.77
C TYR A 277 9.92 21.38 -4.27
N GLY A 278 10.70 22.37 -3.84
CA GLY A 278 12.10 22.17 -3.46
C GLY A 278 13.05 21.97 -4.64
N ALA A 279 14.34 21.86 -4.33
CA ALA A 279 15.39 21.57 -5.30
C ALA A 279 16.59 20.92 -4.63
N SER A 280 17.28 20.04 -5.36
CA SER A 280 18.60 19.54 -4.97
C SER A 280 19.70 20.54 -5.31
N ASP A 281 20.90 20.30 -4.78
CA ASP A 281 22.11 21.02 -5.20
C ASP A 281 22.48 20.71 -6.66
N SER A 282 23.49 21.41 -7.19
CA SER A 282 23.93 21.24 -8.58
C SER A 282 24.49 19.84 -8.89
N GLN A 283 24.73 19.01 -7.89
CA GLN A 283 25.18 17.62 -8.03
C GLN A 283 24.06 16.61 -7.79
N ALA A 284 22.84 17.05 -7.46
CA ALA A 284 21.76 16.19 -6.98
C ALA A 284 22.13 15.36 -5.73
N ALA A 285 23.03 15.86 -4.88
CA ALA A 285 23.51 15.16 -3.69
C ALA A 285 22.70 15.52 -2.43
N TYR A 286 22.42 16.81 -2.21
CA TYR A 286 21.70 17.27 -1.03
C TYR A 286 20.51 18.14 -1.42
N VAL A 287 19.52 18.24 -0.54
CA VAL A 287 18.42 19.20 -0.73
C VAL A 287 18.95 20.61 -0.48
N ALA A 288 18.88 21.48 -1.49
CA ALA A 288 19.38 22.84 -1.44
C ALA A 288 18.30 23.88 -1.15
N LYS A 289 17.04 23.59 -1.52
CA LYS A 289 15.91 24.51 -1.36
C LYS A 289 14.66 23.76 -0.89
N ASP A 290 13.93 24.38 0.02
CA ASP A 290 12.65 23.94 0.59
C ASP A 290 12.64 22.45 1.00
N PRO A 291 13.47 22.05 1.98
CA PRO A 291 13.54 20.67 2.43
C PRO A 291 12.22 20.19 3.03
N VAL A 292 11.87 18.95 2.73
CA VAL A 292 10.69 18.25 3.26
C VAL A 292 11.18 17.02 4.02
N SER A 293 10.93 16.99 5.32
CA SER A 293 11.23 15.81 6.14
C SER A 293 10.17 14.70 5.94
N PRO A 294 10.47 13.44 6.26
CA PRO A 294 9.46 12.37 6.29
C PRO A 294 8.25 12.73 7.18
N GLU A 295 8.48 13.44 8.28
CA GLU A 295 7.44 13.94 9.17
C GLU A 295 6.55 15.00 8.48
N ASP A 296 7.14 15.94 7.73
CA ASP A 296 6.39 16.95 6.96
C ASP A 296 5.59 16.31 5.83
N LEU A 297 6.18 15.34 5.12
CA LEU A 297 5.47 14.55 4.09
C LEU A 297 4.28 13.81 4.71
N THR A 298 4.49 13.16 5.86
CA THR A 298 3.42 12.46 6.60
C THR A 298 2.33 13.43 7.04
N ALA A 299 2.69 14.60 7.58
CA ALA A 299 1.73 15.61 7.99
C ALA A 299 0.91 16.13 6.79
N THR A 300 1.56 16.35 5.65
CA THR A 300 0.91 16.78 4.40
C THR A 300 -0.05 15.71 3.88
N MET A 301 0.33 14.43 3.92
CA MET A 301 -0.55 13.32 3.54
C MET A 301 -1.76 13.21 4.47
N LEU A 302 -1.57 13.33 5.79
CA LEU A 302 -2.69 13.36 6.75
C LEU A 302 -3.62 14.54 6.48
N HIS A 303 -3.08 15.73 6.22
CA HIS A 303 -3.84 16.93 5.89
C HIS A 303 -4.70 16.73 4.62
N ALA A 304 -4.13 16.19 3.54
CA ALA A 304 -4.88 15.86 2.32
C ALA A 304 -6.01 14.84 2.58
N LEU A 305 -5.83 13.98 3.58
CA LEU A 305 -6.86 13.04 4.04
C LEU A 305 -7.78 13.65 5.11
N ASN A 306 -7.83 14.97 5.28
CA ASN A 306 -8.61 15.69 6.31
C ASN A 306 -8.41 15.10 7.73
N ILE A 307 -7.19 14.68 8.04
CA ILE A 307 -6.79 14.21 9.37
C ILE A 307 -5.85 15.27 9.93
N ASP A 308 -6.15 15.79 11.12
CA ASP A 308 -5.25 16.70 11.82
C ASP A 308 -3.95 15.95 12.19
N PRO A 309 -2.76 16.35 11.69
CA PRO A 309 -1.49 15.72 12.03
C PRO A 309 -1.20 15.72 13.53
N ALA A 310 -1.76 16.67 14.28
CA ALA A 310 -1.62 16.74 15.73
C ALA A 310 -2.53 15.75 16.48
N THR A 311 -3.39 14.99 15.81
CA THR A 311 -4.26 14.00 16.47
C THR A 311 -3.45 13.02 17.32
N ARG A 312 -3.82 12.82 18.59
CA ARG A 312 -3.06 11.96 19.52
C ARG A 312 -3.43 10.49 19.37
N LEU A 313 -2.42 9.64 19.21
CA LEU A 313 -2.55 8.21 18.93
C LEU A 313 -2.14 7.30 20.09
N SER A 314 -1.33 7.82 21.02
CA SER A 314 -0.82 7.05 22.15
C SER A 314 -1.96 6.47 23.00
N PRO A 315 -1.76 5.31 23.66
CA PRO A 315 -2.75 4.75 24.57
C PRO A 315 -3.13 5.69 25.72
N ASP A 316 -2.21 6.57 26.14
CA ASP A 316 -2.50 7.62 27.12
C ASP A 316 -3.35 8.77 26.54
N GLY A 317 -3.43 8.93 25.22
CA GLY A 317 -4.19 9.98 24.55
C GLY A 317 -3.49 11.34 24.42
N PHE A 318 -2.22 11.49 24.82
CA PHE A 318 -1.55 12.81 24.84
C PHE A 318 -0.12 12.85 24.30
N THR A 319 0.67 11.78 24.41
CA THR A 319 2.13 11.83 24.19
C THR A 319 2.58 11.70 22.74
N ARG A 320 1.81 11.03 21.87
CA ARG A 320 2.24 10.79 20.47
C ARG A 320 1.23 11.36 19.46
N PRO A 321 1.57 12.42 18.72
CA PRO A 321 0.75 12.88 17.60
C PRO A 321 0.84 11.90 16.41
N ALA A 322 -0.06 12.04 15.44
CA ALA A 322 -0.04 11.26 14.20
C ALA A 322 1.15 11.64 13.31
N SER A 323 1.56 12.91 13.32
CA SER A 323 2.86 13.36 12.83
C SER A 323 3.37 14.54 13.67
N SER A 324 4.69 14.68 13.79
CA SER A 324 5.36 15.86 14.37
C SER A 324 5.81 16.89 13.33
N GLY A 325 5.57 16.63 12.04
CA GLY A 325 5.94 17.52 10.96
C GLY A 325 4.91 18.61 10.69
N ASN A 326 5.27 19.52 9.79
CA ASN A 326 4.43 20.62 9.33
C ASN A 326 3.85 20.29 7.96
N VAL A 327 2.63 20.75 7.71
CA VAL A 327 1.99 20.63 6.40
C VAL A 327 2.73 21.51 5.40
N VAL A 328 3.10 20.96 4.25
CA VAL A 328 3.66 21.73 3.13
C VAL A 328 2.51 22.39 2.36
N GLU A 329 1.99 23.50 2.91
CA GLU A 329 0.81 24.20 2.38
C GLU A 329 0.95 24.62 0.91
N ALA A 330 2.17 24.88 0.46
CA ALA A 330 2.45 25.27 -0.93
C ALA A 330 2.04 24.21 -1.98
N LEU A 331 1.81 22.96 -1.56
CA LEU A 331 1.37 21.87 -2.44
C LEU A 331 -0.12 21.90 -2.77
N PHE A 332 -0.92 22.73 -2.12
CA PHE A 332 -2.36 22.90 -2.37
C PHE A 332 -2.59 24.27 -3.03
#